data_AF-A0A851A802-F1
#
_entry.id   AF-A0A851A802-F1
#
_cell.length_a   1.000
_cell.length_b   1.000
_cell.length_c   1.000
_cell.angle_alpha   90.00
_cell.angle_beta   90.00
_cell.angle_gamma   90.00
#
_symmetry.space_group_name_H-M   'P 1'
#
loop_
_entity.id
_entity.type
_entity.pdbx_description
1 polymer ?
#
loop_
_entity_poly.entity_id
_entity_poly.type
_entity_poly.pdbx_seq_one_letter_code
_entity_poly.pdbx_strand_id
1 'polypeptide(L)' 'LHKNHIVHRDLKPDNILITEKSGTPVLKVADFGLSKVCAGLTARACGSDFYMAPEVWEGHYTAKADIFALGIIIW' A
#
# COMPACT_ATOMS: atom_id res chain seq x y z
N LEU A 1 5.80 -2.55 7.49
CA LEU A 1 6.31 -1.59 6.48
C LEU A 1 6.57 -0.22 7.07
N HIS A 2 5.54 0.50 7.54
CA HIS A 2 5.70 1.90 8.01
C HIS A 2 6.67 2.10 9.17
N LYS A 3 6.81 1.14 10.09
CA LYS A 3 7.85 1.17 11.15
C LYS A 3 9.29 1.19 10.62
N ASN A 4 9.49 0.69 9.39
CA ASN A 4 10.78 0.70 8.69
C ASN A 4 10.86 1.84 7.67
N HIS A 5 10.00 2.86 7.77
CA HIS A 5 9.90 3.97 6.83
C HIS A 5 9.60 3.56 5.38
N ILE A 6 9.01 2.39 5.12
CA ILE A 6 8.63 1.94 3.78
C ILE A 6 7.13 2.14 3.57
N VAL A 7 6.76 2.79 2.47
CA VAL A 7 5.36 2.93 1.98
C VAL A 7 5.17 2.01 0.78
N HIS A 8 4.06 1.28 0.72
CA HIS A 8 3.78 0.32 -0.35
C HIS A 8 3.37 1.02 -1.65
N ARG A 9 2.45 1.99 -1.56
CA ARG A 9 1.95 2.85 -2.66
C ARG A 9 1.09 2.16 -3.74
N ASP A 10 0.79 0.88 -3.57
CA ASP A 10 -0.10 0.12 -4.46
C ASP A 10 -0.78 -1.05 -3.72
N LEU A 11 -1.34 -0.78 -2.54
CA LEU A 11 -2.13 -1.78 -1.84
C LEU A 11 -3.47 -1.95 -2.55
N LYS A 12 -3.76 -3.19 -2.93
CA LYS A 12 -5.00 -3.64 -3.58
C LYS A 12 -5.18 -5.15 -3.38
N PRO A 13 -6.37 -5.71 -3.58
CA PRO A 13 -6.61 -7.15 -3.42
C PRO A 13 -5.66 -8.00 -4.27
N ASP A 14 -5.36 -7.59 -5.51
CA ASP A 14 -4.42 -8.30 -6.41
C ASP A 14 -3.01 -8.46 -5.82
N ASN A 15 -2.61 -7.55 -4.93
CA ASN A 15 -1.31 -7.54 -4.26
C ASN A 15 -1.35 -8.17 -2.85
N ILE A 16 -2.46 -8.79 -2.46
CA ILE A 16 -2.61 -9.53 -1.21
C ILE A 16 -2.74 -11.01 -1.54
N LEU A 17 -1.65 -11.75 -1.35
CA LEU A 17 -1.62 -13.19 -1.58
C LEU A 17 -2.12 -13.94 -0.34
N ILE A 18 -2.85 -15.02 -0.58
CA ILE A 18 -3.31 -15.93 0.47
C ILE A 18 -2.45 -17.19 0.41
N THR A 19 -1.87 -17.57 1.53
CA THR A 19 -1.25 -18.89 1.71
C THR A 19 -1.88 -19.60 2.90
N GLU A 20 -1.59 -20.88 3.06
CA GLU A 20 -2.03 -21.67 4.20
C GLU A 20 -0.83 -22.07 5.05
N LYS A 21 -0.94 -21.89 6.36
CA LYS A 21 0.03 -22.40 7.32
C LYS A 21 -0.72 -23.10 8.45
N SER A 22 -0.52 -24.43 8.56
CA SER A 22 -1.14 -25.25 9.60
C SER A 22 -2.67 -25.12 9.67
N GLY A 23 -3.35 -25.15 8.52
CA GLY A 23 -4.82 -25.01 8.45
C GLY A 23 -5.35 -23.59 8.65
N THR A 24 -4.47 -22.59 8.82
CA THR A 24 -4.86 -21.19 8.99
C THR A 24 -4.49 -20.39 7.74
N PRO A 25 -5.42 -19.61 7.16
CA PRO A 25 -5.10 -18.69 6.07
C PRO A 25 -4.19 -17.57 6.57
N VAL A 26 -3.11 -17.31 5.85
CA VAL A 26 -2.14 -16.25 6.11
C VAL A 26 -2.09 -15.32 4.92
N LEU A 27 -2.36 -14.04 5.17
CA LEU A 27 -2.23 -12.99 4.17
C LEU A 27 -0.78 -12.53 4.05
N LYS A 28 -0.32 -12.31 2.82
CA LYS A 28 1.00 -11.78 2.50
C LYS A 28 0.85 -10.63 1.52
N VAL A 29 1.43 -9.49 1.86
CA VAL A 29 1.55 -8.36 0.94
C VAL A 29 2.64 -8.66 -0.08
N ALA A 30 2.34 -8.44 -1.36
CA ALA A 30 3.21 -8.68 -2.50
C ALA A 30 3.31 -7.43 -3.39
N ASP A 31 4.20 -7.51 -4.39
CA ASP A 31 4.50 -6.44 -5.35
C ASP A 31 4.96 -5.11 -4.74
N PHE A 32 6.25 -5.11 -4.38
CA PHE A 32 6.95 -3.93 -3.88
C PHE A 32 7.53 -3.05 -5.01
N GLY A 33 7.14 -3.25 -6.27
CA GLY A 33 7.70 -2.52 -7.42
C GLY A 33 7.48 -1.01 -7.35
N LEU A 34 6.38 -0.60 -6.70
CA LEU A 34 6.08 0.80 -6.39
C LEU A 34 6.45 1.19 -4.97
N SER A 35 7.03 0.32 -4.14
CA SER A 35 7.37 0.71 -2.76
C SER A 35 8.52 1.72 -2.70
N LYS A 36 8.52 2.55 -1.65
CA LYS A 36 9.59 3.55 -1.43
C LYS A 36 9.88 3.77 0.04
N VAL A 37 11.16 3.99 0.35
CA VAL A 37 11.57 4.49 1.67
C VAL A 37 11.19 5.97 1.78
N CYS A 38 10.18 6.28 2.59
CA CYS A 38 9.76 7.63 2.92
C CYS A 38 10.71 8.22 3.96
N ALA A 39 11.72 8.95 3.49
CA ALA A 39 12.47 9.91 4.30
C ALA A 39 11.80 11.31 4.34
N GLY A 40 10.62 11.46 3.72
CA GLY A 40 9.91 12.73 3.55
C GLY A 40 8.72 12.61 2.58
N LEU A 41 8.30 13.73 1.98
CA LEU A 41 7.22 13.82 0.99
C LEU A 41 7.59 13.09 -0.32
N THR A 42 6.67 12.30 -0.86
CA THR A 42 6.89 11.57 -2.12
C THR A 42 6.25 12.27 -3.31
N ALA A 43 7.06 12.81 -4.22
CA ALA A 43 6.61 13.73 -5.28
C ALA A 43 5.90 13.12 -6.51
N ARG A 44 5.94 11.80 -6.72
CA ARG A 44 5.36 11.16 -7.92
C ARG A 44 4.13 10.34 -7.56
N ALA A 45 2.98 10.73 -8.12
CA ALA A 45 1.76 9.95 -8.07
C ALA A 45 1.97 8.60 -8.77
N CYS A 46 1.57 7.52 -8.10
CA CYS A 46 1.59 6.15 -8.63
C CYS A 46 0.68 5.27 -7.77
N GLY A 47 0.24 4.15 -8.35
CA GLY A 47 -0.65 3.18 -7.72
C GLY A 47 -1.85 2.89 -8.63
N SER A 48 -2.84 2.21 -8.07
CA SER A 48 -4.08 1.84 -8.77
C SER A 48 -5.22 2.79 -8.41
N ASP A 49 -5.82 3.45 -9.40
CA ASP A 49 -6.73 4.59 -9.23
C ASP A 49 -7.85 4.36 -8.20
N PHE A 50 -8.47 3.17 -8.18
CA PHE A 50 -9.57 2.85 -7.25
C PHE A 50 -9.14 2.79 -5.78
N TYR A 51 -7.88 2.46 -5.50
CA TYR A 51 -7.35 2.31 -4.14
C TYR A 51 -6.48 3.49 -3.71
N MET A 52 -6.26 4.44 -4.61
CA MET A 52 -5.35 5.55 -4.41
C MET A 52 -5.98 6.62 -3.52
N ALA A 53 -5.20 7.15 -2.57
CA ALA A 53 -5.63 8.19 -1.65
C ALA A 53 -5.58 9.59 -2.31
N PRO A 54 -6.53 10.50 -2.04
CA PRO A 54 -6.64 11.80 -2.72
C PRO A 54 -5.34 12.62 -2.72
N GLU A 55 -4.59 12.58 -1.62
CA GLU A 55 -3.30 13.27 -1.46
C GLU A 55 -2.18 12.73 -2.38
N VAL A 56 -2.35 11.52 -2.95
CA VAL A 56 -1.37 10.93 -3.86
C VAL A 56 -1.36 11.67 -5.20
N TRP A 57 -2.53 12.11 -5.68
CA TRP A 57 -2.64 12.92 -6.90
C TRP A 57 -2.00 14.31 -6.73
N GLU A 58 -2.00 14.84 -5.51
CA GLU A 58 -1.34 16.10 -5.16
C GLU A 58 0.20 15.96 -5.04
N GLY A 59 0.73 14.74 -5.12
CA GLY A 59 2.17 14.46 -5.04
C GLY A 59 2.77 14.67 -3.64
N HIS A 60 1.94 14.76 -2.60
CA HIS A 60 2.37 15.06 -1.24
C HIS A 60 1.76 14.06 -0.26
N TYR A 61 2.20 12.81 -0.36
CA TYR A 61 1.63 11.73 0.43
C TYR A 61 2.66 11.02 1.31
N THR A 62 2.14 10.35 2.33
CA THR A 62 2.89 9.64 3.37
C THR A 62 2.41 8.19 3.47
N ALA A 63 2.88 7.46 4.48
CA ALA A 63 2.36 6.15 4.86
C ALA A 63 0.83 6.10 5.04
N LYS A 64 0.16 7.25 5.24
CA LYS A 64 -1.30 7.33 5.35
C LYS A 64 -2.02 6.94 4.06
N ALA A 65 -1.39 7.06 2.90
CA ALA A 65 -1.96 6.61 1.63
C ALA A 65 -2.25 5.09 1.63
N ASP A 66 -1.36 4.29 2.24
CA ASP A 66 -1.58 2.84 2.38
C ASP A 66 -2.76 2.52 3.32
N ILE A 67 -3.04 3.38 4.31
CA ILE A 67 -4.17 3.22 5.23
C ILE A 67 -5.49 3.52 4.51
N PHE A 68 -5.51 4.55 3.65
CA PHE A 68 -6.66 4.83 2.79
C PHE A 68 -6.97 3.64 1.88
N ALA A 69 -5.96 3.12 1.19
CA ALA A 69 -6.10 1.94 0.32
C ALA A 69 -6.67 0.73 1.09
N LEU A 70 -6.18 0.48 2.31
CA LEU A 70 -6.73 -0.56 3.18
C LEU A 70 -8.20 -0.32 3.52
N GLY A 71 -8.60 0.93 3.74
CA GLY A 71 -10.01 1.30 3.95
C GLY A 71 -10.89 0.92 2.76
N ILE A 72 -10.42 1.15 1.52
CA ILE A 72 -11.12 0.73 0.30
C ILE A 72 -11.20 -0.80 0.18
N ILE A 73 -10.15 -1.52 0.56
CA ILE A 73 -10.11 -3.00 0.51
C ILE A 73 -11.12 -3.64 1.48
N ILE A 74 -11.40 -3.00 2.61
CA ILE A 74 -12.30 -3.52 3.65
C ILE A 74 -13.78 -3.20 3.38
N TRP A 75 -14.06 -2.15 2.59
CA TRP A 75 -15.41 -1.70 2.25
C TRP A 75 -16.14 -2.69 1.34
#